data_AF-A0A3T0NAG1-F1
#
_entry.id   AF-A0A3T0NAG1-F1
#
_cell.length_a   1.000
_cell.length_b   1.000
_cell.length_c   1.000
_cell.angle_alpha   90.00
_cell.angle_beta   90.00
_cell.angle_gamma   90.00
#
_symmetry.space_group_name_H-M   'P 1'
#
loop_
_entity.id
_entity.type
_entity.pdbx_description
1 polymer ?
#
loop_
_entity_poly.entity_id
_entity_poly.type
_entity_poly.pdbx_seq_one_letter_code
_entity_poly.pdbx_strand_id
1 'polypeptide(L)'
;MNILRVGVLSLFASMAFSPQSAQAQTTDDGNGNYGSSESSNGRSGDFDLDRKNKTRLTDPDDIAARLTDIRLHCGPAELYVIDCLAERLEALERDMIGLARYGDARRILRDTASQLRQITQDNLDQERPKARLASADGNFRSSRPLSAVSAAQKRRAISQAVAVLAEAETQLLRSAEASAGRAVQYQQIAAALGSNKVLLRSS
;
A
#
# COMPACT_ATOMS: atom_id res chain seq x y z
N MET A 1 -52.84 18.74 18.77
CA MET A 1 -53.12 19.92 17.93
C MET A 1 -52.09 19.92 16.81
N ASN A 2 -52.46 19.42 15.62
CA ASN A 2 -52.94 20.20 14.45
C ASN A 2 -51.76 20.97 13.81
N ILE A 3 -51.37 20.92 12.52
CA ILE A 3 -52.01 20.62 11.20
C ILE A 3 -50.80 20.41 10.21
N LEU A 4 -50.68 19.33 9.41
CA LEU A 4 -51.08 19.22 7.98
C LEU A 4 -50.44 20.33 7.10
N ARG A 5 -49.61 20.07 6.06
CA ARG A 5 -50.01 19.55 4.73
C ARG A 5 -48.84 19.49 3.72
N VAL A 6 -48.93 18.50 2.82
CA VAL A 6 -48.61 18.51 1.36
C VAL A 6 -47.11 18.58 0.99
N GLY A 7 -46.49 17.67 0.21
CA GLY A 7 -46.99 16.73 -0.78
C GLY A 7 -46.49 17.15 -2.17
N VAL A 8 -45.41 16.54 -2.68
CA VAL A 8 -45.06 16.58 -4.11
C VAL A 8 -44.55 15.19 -4.51
N LEU A 9 -45.35 14.51 -5.33
CA LEU A 9 -44.95 13.35 -6.11
C LEU A 9 -43.95 13.80 -7.20
N SER A 10 -42.91 13.00 -7.43
CA SER A 10 -42.28 12.91 -8.74
C SER A 10 -42.02 11.45 -9.07
N LEU A 11 -42.90 10.91 -9.91
CA LEU A 11 -42.55 9.86 -10.86
C LEU A 11 -41.47 10.42 -11.79
N PHE A 12 -40.47 9.64 -12.18
CA PHE A 12 -40.10 9.46 -13.59
C PHE A 12 -39.06 8.34 -13.77
N ALA A 13 -39.39 7.45 -14.70
CA ALA A 13 -38.51 6.76 -15.65
C ALA A 13 -37.56 5.66 -15.13
N SER A 14 -38.11 4.45 -15.08
CA SER A 14 -37.40 3.20 -15.37
C SER A 14 -37.06 3.10 -16.87
N MET A 15 -35.78 2.97 -17.24
CA MET A 15 -35.37 2.44 -18.55
C MET A 15 -34.07 1.62 -18.50
N ALA A 16 -34.21 0.38 -18.99
CA ALA A 16 -33.28 -0.41 -19.79
C ALA A 16 -31.93 -0.86 -19.19
N PHE A 17 -31.98 -2.06 -18.63
CA PHE A 17 -30.86 -2.98 -18.42
C PHE A 17 -30.50 -3.63 -19.78
N SER A 18 -29.27 -3.46 -20.27
CA SER A 18 -28.77 -4.16 -21.46
C SER A 18 -27.89 -5.35 -21.04
N PRO A 19 -28.21 -6.60 -21.43
CA PRO A 19 -27.28 -7.71 -21.25
C PRO A 19 -26.22 -7.70 -22.37
N GLN A 20 -24.95 -7.61 -21.99
CA GLN A 20 -23.84 -7.91 -22.90
C GLN A 20 -23.74 -9.42 -23.09
N SER A 21 -23.85 -9.85 -24.34
CA SER A 21 -23.61 -11.21 -24.80
C SER A 21 -22.13 -11.57 -24.63
N ALA A 22 -21.86 -12.53 -23.74
CA ALA A 22 -20.58 -13.20 -23.67
C ALA A 22 -20.45 -14.15 -24.88
N GLN A 23 -19.41 -13.96 -25.69
CA GLN A 23 -19.01 -14.93 -26.70
C GLN A 23 -18.16 -16.02 -26.05
N ALA A 24 -18.70 -17.22 -25.98
CA ALA A 24 -17.91 -18.43 -25.78
C ALA A 24 -17.24 -18.81 -27.09
N GLN A 25 -15.91 -18.90 -27.10
CA GLN A 25 -15.16 -19.56 -28.17
C GLN A 25 -14.69 -20.92 -27.64
N THR A 26 -15.22 -21.96 -28.24
CA THR A 26 -14.75 -23.34 -28.16
C THR A 26 -14.02 -23.70 -29.44
N THR A 27 -13.19 -24.76 -29.36
CA THR A 27 -12.49 -25.52 -30.41
C THR A 27 -11.26 -24.82 -31.00
N ASP A 28 -10.15 -25.45 -31.31
CA ASP A 28 -9.86 -26.87 -31.55
C ASP A 28 -8.33 -27.09 -31.49
N ASP A 29 -7.95 -28.37 -31.49
CA ASP A 29 -6.62 -28.96 -31.42
C ASP A 29 -5.67 -28.59 -32.59
N GLY A 30 -4.36 -28.72 -32.36
CA GLY A 30 -3.37 -28.57 -33.44
C GLY A 30 -1.90 -28.73 -33.04
N ASN A 31 -1.47 -29.97 -32.84
CA ASN A 31 -0.07 -30.38 -32.83
C ASN A 31 0.59 -30.18 -34.21
N GLY A 32 1.78 -29.58 -34.28
CA GLY A 32 2.50 -29.32 -35.53
C GLY A 32 3.96 -28.92 -35.33
N ASN A 33 4.81 -29.93 -35.18
CA ASN A 33 6.27 -29.86 -35.32
C ASN A 33 6.69 -29.45 -36.74
N TYR A 34 7.53 -28.41 -36.92
CA TYR A 34 8.59 -28.34 -37.94
C TYR A 34 9.63 -27.28 -37.54
N GLY A 35 10.90 -27.68 -37.50
CA GLY A 35 12.01 -26.78 -37.23
C GLY A 35 12.51 -26.04 -38.47
N SER A 36 13.15 -24.89 -38.26
CA SER A 36 14.48 -24.58 -38.76
C SER A 36 14.94 -23.22 -38.24
N SER A 37 16.25 -23.16 -38.05
CA SER A 37 17.10 -22.08 -37.59
C SER A 37 16.87 -20.74 -38.28
N GLU A 38 16.92 -19.66 -37.49
CA GLU A 38 17.67 -18.46 -37.87
C GLU A 38 18.12 -17.71 -36.61
N SER A 39 19.41 -17.43 -36.57
CA SER A 39 20.09 -16.76 -35.48
C SER A 39 19.79 -15.28 -35.54
N SER A 40 19.15 -14.72 -34.52
CA SER A 40 19.20 -13.29 -34.23
C SER A 40 19.43 -13.08 -32.74
N ASN A 41 20.68 -12.72 -32.43
CA ASN A 41 21.12 -12.13 -31.18
C ASN A 41 20.21 -10.94 -30.81
N GLY A 42 19.61 -10.98 -29.62
CA GLY A 42 18.80 -9.87 -29.13
C GLY A 42 18.21 -10.06 -27.75
N ARG A 43 19.06 -10.33 -26.75
CA ARG A 43 18.85 -10.12 -25.30
C ARG A 43 17.41 -9.85 -24.83
N SER A 44 16.64 -10.90 -24.59
CA SER A 44 15.47 -10.85 -23.70
C SER A 44 15.94 -11.06 -22.27
N GLY A 45 16.48 -10.01 -21.64
CA GLY A 45 16.92 -10.06 -20.24
C GLY A 45 16.85 -8.73 -19.50
N ASP A 46 16.50 -7.63 -20.17
CA ASP A 46 16.67 -6.29 -19.62
C ASP A 46 15.39 -5.66 -19.06
N PHE A 47 14.21 -6.02 -19.57
CA PHE A 47 12.94 -5.43 -19.10
C PHE A 47 12.61 -5.73 -17.63
N ASP A 48 13.06 -6.87 -17.10
CA ASP A 48 12.88 -7.24 -15.70
C ASP A 48 13.89 -6.55 -14.77
N LEU A 49 15.10 -6.26 -15.26
CA LEU A 49 16.12 -5.55 -14.51
C LEU A 49 15.76 -4.06 -14.44
N ASP A 50 15.29 -3.47 -15.54
CA ASP A 50 14.93 -2.06 -15.59
C ASP A 50 13.71 -1.75 -14.69
N ARG A 51 12.70 -2.64 -14.65
CA ARG A 51 11.55 -2.51 -13.73
C ARG A 51 11.94 -2.69 -12.26
N LYS A 52 12.84 -3.62 -11.95
CA LYS A 52 13.37 -3.82 -10.57
C LYS A 52 14.33 -2.71 -10.15
N ASN A 53 15.03 -2.08 -11.10
CA ASN A 53 15.94 -0.98 -10.84
C ASN A 53 15.15 0.32 -10.58
N LYS A 54 14.01 0.51 -11.27
CA LYS A 54 13.14 1.68 -11.11
C LYS A 54 12.49 1.82 -9.72
N THR A 55 12.41 0.74 -8.94
CA THR A 55 11.83 0.80 -7.59
C THR A 55 12.85 1.07 -6.50
N ARG A 56 14.15 0.81 -6.74
CA ARG A 56 15.19 1.04 -5.74
C ARG A 56 15.44 2.53 -5.56
N LEU A 57 15.61 2.93 -4.31
CA LEU A 57 15.97 4.28 -3.95
C LEU A 57 17.48 4.47 -4.14
N THR A 58 17.85 5.49 -4.91
CA THR A 58 19.25 5.94 -5.05
C THR A 58 19.52 7.24 -4.30
N ASP A 59 18.47 8.03 -4.02
CA ASP A 59 18.54 9.26 -3.24
C ASP A 59 17.84 9.06 -1.88
N PRO A 60 18.47 9.39 -0.74
CA PRO A 60 17.81 9.34 0.55
C PRO A 60 16.67 10.36 0.75
N ASP A 61 16.66 11.47 0.02
CA ASP A 61 15.60 12.48 0.16
C ASP A 61 14.24 11.92 -0.33
N ASP A 62 14.27 10.94 -1.24
CA ASP A 62 13.10 10.23 -1.74
C ASP A 62 12.41 9.34 -0.67
N ILE A 63 13.09 9.00 0.43
CA ILE A 63 12.49 8.18 1.50
C ILE A 63 11.28 8.91 2.11
N ALA A 64 11.44 10.19 2.42
CA ALA A 64 10.37 11.01 3.02
C ALA A 64 9.22 11.25 2.04
N ALA A 65 9.53 11.45 0.76
CA ALA A 65 8.53 11.54 -0.31
C ALA A 65 7.72 10.24 -0.40
N ARG A 66 8.39 9.09 -0.43
CA ARG A 66 7.74 7.77 -0.49
C ARG A 66 6.87 7.52 0.74
N LEU A 67 7.28 7.91 1.95
CA LEU A 67 6.44 7.83 3.16
C LEU A 67 5.18 8.69 3.06
N THR A 68 5.25 9.83 2.39
CA THR A 68 4.09 10.69 2.12
C THR A 68 3.13 10.00 1.14
N ASP A 69 3.64 9.40 0.06
CA ASP A 69 2.83 8.65 -0.90
C ASP A 69 2.14 7.45 -0.26
N ILE A 70 2.81 6.78 0.68
CA ILE A 70 2.21 5.66 1.44
C ILE A 70 0.94 6.10 2.15
N ARG A 71 0.97 7.28 2.79
CA ARG A 71 -0.20 7.85 3.46
C ARG A 71 -1.35 8.06 2.47
N LEU A 72 -1.06 8.63 1.30
CA LEU A 72 -2.06 8.90 0.27
C LEU A 72 -2.69 7.60 -0.25
N HIS A 73 -1.87 6.59 -0.55
CA HIS A 73 -2.35 5.31 -1.06
C HIS A 73 -3.13 4.48 -0.03
N CYS A 74 -2.72 4.51 1.24
CA CYS A 74 -3.41 3.77 2.30
C CYS A 74 -4.63 4.50 2.87
N GLY A 75 -4.81 5.79 2.57
CA GLY A 75 -5.93 6.59 3.03
C GLY A 75 -7.31 5.94 2.82
N PRO A 76 -7.63 5.51 1.59
CA PRO A 76 -8.91 4.89 1.27
C PRO A 76 -9.10 3.46 1.80
N ALA A 77 -8.10 2.86 2.46
CA ALA A 77 -8.10 1.42 2.76
C ALA A 77 -9.02 1.00 3.93
N GLU A 78 -9.66 1.94 4.63
CA GLU A 78 -10.58 1.69 5.75
C GLU A 78 -10.09 0.60 6.73
N LEU A 79 -10.78 -0.55 6.82
CA LEU A 79 -10.43 -1.66 7.71
C LEU A 79 -9.10 -2.36 7.35
N TYR A 80 -8.56 -2.10 6.16
CA TYR A 80 -7.26 -2.61 5.71
C TYR A 80 -6.12 -1.62 5.96
N VAL A 81 -6.37 -0.42 6.49
CA VAL A 81 -5.37 0.67 6.59
C VAL A 81 -4.10 0.27 7.33
N ILE A 82 -4.21 -0.49 8.42
CA ILE A 82 -3.05 -0.91 9.22
C ILE A 82 -2.17 -1.89 8.42
N ASP A 83 -2.79 -2.86 7.75
CA ASP A 83 -2.05 -3.84 6.95
C ASP A 83 -1.50 -3.23 5.65
N CYS A 84 -2.20 -2.23 5.10
CA CYS A 84 -1.69 -1.41 4.01
C CYS A 84 -0.41 -0.70 4.41
N LEU A 85 -0.41 0.02 5.54
CA LEU A 85 0.80 0.67 6.05
C LEU A 85 1.92 -0.35 6.27
N ALA A 86 1.62 -1.50 6.88
CA ALA A 86 2.60 -2.57 7.07
C ALA A 86 3.23 -3.04 5.74
N GLU A 87 2.40 -3.34 4.73
CA GLU A 87 2.85 -3.76 3.40
C GLU A 87 3.70 -2.69 2.70
N ARG A 88 3.30 -1.42 2.82
CA ARG A 88 3.97 -0.31 2.16
C ARG A 88 5.28 0.10 2.81
N LEU A 89 5.36 0.05 4.13
CA LEU A 89 6.62 0.26 4.84
C LEU A 89 7.62 -0.87 4.54
N GLU A 90 7.16 -2.11 4.43
CA GLU A 90 8.01 -3.24 4.03
C GLU A 90 8.48 -3.10 2.56
N ALA A 91 7.64 -2.57 1.67
CA ALA A 91 8.06 -2.26 0.30
C ALA A 91 9.13 -1.17 0.25
N LEU A 92 8.94 -0.07 0.98
CA LEU A 92 9.92 1.01 1.10
C LEU A 92 11.25 0.51 1.69
N GLU A 93 11.20 -0.32 2.73
CA GLU A 93 12.38 -0.94 3.33
C GLU A 93 13.23 -1.71 2.30
N ARG A 94 12.59 -2.52 1.47
CA ARG A 94 13.27 -3.26 0.39
C ARG A 94 13.88 -2.34 -0.66
N ASP A 95 13.18 -1.26 -0.99
CA ASP A 95 13.64 -0.26 -1.96
C ASP A 95 14.88 0.49 -1.43
N MET A 96 15.07 0.57 -0.10
CA MET A 96 16.22 1.22 0.55
C MET A 96 17.50 0.35 0.60
N ILE A 97 17.53 -0.86 0.05
CA ILE A 97 18.71 -1.75 0.11
C ILE A 97 19.98 -1.07 -0.44
N GLY A 98 19.86 -0.19 -1.43
CA GLY A 98 20.99 0.55 -2.02
C GLY A 98 21.54 1.68 -1.15
N LEU A 99 20.82 2.12 -0.12
CA LEU A 99 21.17 3.27 0.71
C LEU A 99 22.01 2.86 1.92
N ALA A 100 23.28 2.51 1.70
CA ALA A 100 24.16 1.93 2.72
C ALA A 100 24.27 2.72 4.03
N ARG A 101 24.14 4.06 3.99
CA ARG A 101 24.25 4.95 5.17
C ARG A 101 22.95 5.10 5.97
N TYR A 102 21.87 4.45 5.53
CA TYR A 102 20.53 4.52 6.13
C TYR A 102 20.06 3.18 6.70
N GLY A 103 21.00 2.32 7.09
CA GLY A 103 20.72 1.00 7.65
C GLY A 103 19.81 1.04 8.89
N ASP A 104 19.98 2.04 9.76
CA ASP A 104 19.11 2.22 10.93
C ASP A 104 17.68 2.59 10.53
N ALA A 105 17.51 3.53 9.60
CA ALA A 105 16.18 3.88 9.10
C ALA A 105 15.50 2.66 8.48
N ARG A 106 16.22 1.91 7.63
CA ARG A 106 15.73 0.67 7.01
C ARG A 106 15.27 -0.34 8.07
N ARG A 107 16.11 -0.59 9.08
CA ARG A 107 15.78 -1.48 10.20
C ARG A 107 14.53 -1.03 10.96
N ILE A 108 14.44 0.25 11.31
CA ILE A 108 13.28 0.82 12.02
C ILE A 108 12.00 0.64 11.20
N LEU A 109 12.02 0.92 9.89
CA LEU A 109 10.86 0.72 9.02
C LEU A 109 10.45 -0.75 8.90
N ARG A 110 11.42 -1.67 8.81
CA ARG A 110 11.16 -3.12 8.83
C ARG A 110 10.45 -3.56 10.10
N ASP A 111 10.97 -3.15 11.25
CA ASP A 111 10.45 -3.55 12.56
C ASP A 111 9.05 -2.94 12.78
N THR A 112 8.85 -1.70 12.35
CA THR A 112 7.53 -1.02 12.34
C THR A 112 6.53 -1.77 11.48
N ALA A 113 6.91 -2.13 10.24
CA ALA A 113 6.05 -2.91 9.34
C ALA A 113 5.65 -4.26 9.95
N SER A 114 6.60 -4.95 10.59
CA SER A 114 6.34 -6.22 11.27
C SER A 114 5.35 -6.07 12.43
N GLN A 115 5.51 -5.03 13.25
CA GLN A 115 4.60 -4.77 14.38
C GLN A 115 3.19 -4.38 13.91
N LEU A 116 3.06 -3.56 12.87
CA LEU A 116 1.77 -3.22 12.28
C LEU A 116 1.07 -4.47 11.71
N ARG A 117 1.81 -5.35 11.03
CA ARG A 117 1.28 -6.63 10.55
C ARG A 117 0.77 -7.49 11.70
N GLN A 118 1.52 -7.57 12.80
CA GLN A 118 1.08 -8.31 13.98
C GLN A 118 -0.21 -7.73 14.57
N ILE A 119 -0.32 -6.40 14.69
CA ILE A 119 -1.55 -5.73 15.14
C ILE A 119 -2.74 -6.10 14.26
N THR A 120 -2.57 -6.16 12.94
CA THR A 120 -3.62 -6.66 12.05
C THR A 120 -4.00 -8.10 12.36
N GLN A 121 -3.04 -9.00 12.54
CA GLN A 121 -3.32 -10.41 12.84
C GLN A 121 -4.05 -10.58 14.17
N ASP A 122 -3.65 -9.83 15.20
CA ASP A 122 -4.26 -9.89 16.54
C ASP A 122 -5.70 -9.36 16.58
N ASN A 123 -6.11 -8.60 15.56
CA ASN A 123 -7.43 -7.96 15.47
C ASN A 123 -8.18 -8.34 14.18
N LEU A 124 -7.80 -9.47 13.56
CA LEU A 124 -8.26 -9.90 12.24
C LEU A 124 -9.79 -10.03 12.15
N ASP A 125 -10.35 -9.53 11.05
CA ASP A 125 -11.71 -9.85 10.63
C ASP A 125 -11.70 -11.21 9.92
N GLN A 126 -12.23 -12.25 10.57
CA GLN A 126 -12.24 -13.60 10.01
C GLN A 126 -13.28 -13.78 8.89
N GLU A 127 -14.31 -12.93 8.85
CA GLU A 127 -15.40 -13.03 7.89
C GLU A 127 -15.12 -12.21 6.63
N ARG A 128 -14.20 -11.24 6.72
CA ARG A 128 -13.82 -10.39 5.60
C ARG A 128 -12.68 -11.01 4.78
N PRO A 129 -12.84 -11.17 3.46
CA PRO A 129 -11.80 -11.74 2.62
C PRO A 129 -10.58 -10.82 2.53
N LYS A 130 -9.41 -11.40 2.24
CA LYS A 130 -8.22 -10.61 1.91
C LYS A 130 -8.43 -9.87 0.59
N ALA A 131 -8.00 -8.61 0.51
CA ALA A 131 -8.19 -7.76 -0.66
C ALA A 131 -6.86 -7.19 -1.17
N ARG A 132 -6.70 -7.04 -2.49
CA ARG A 132 -5.59 -6.25 -3.05
C ARG A 132 -6.04 -4.81 -3.20
N LEU A 133 -5.28 -3.87 -2.63
CA LEU A 133 -5.54 -2.46 -2.81
C LEU A 133 -4.91 -2.00 -4.12
N ALA A 134 -5.61 -1.17 -4.89
CA ALA A 134 -5.10 -0.54 -6.09
C ALA A 134 -5.66 0.88 -6.20
N SER A 135 -4.88 1.79 -6.75
CA SER A 135 -5.36 3.13 -7.07
C SER A 135 -6.13 3.11 -8.40
N ALA A 136 -7.09 4.01 -8.54
CA ALA A 136 -7.94 4.12 -9.73
C ALA A 136 -7.13 4.45 -11.01
N ASP A 137 -6.02 5.17 -10.86
CA ASP A 137 -5.10 5.52 -11.95
C ASP A 137 -4.12 4.39 -12.32
N GLY A 138 -4.13 3.26 -11.59
CA GLY A 138 -3.25 2.12 -11.82
C GLY A 138 -1.80 2.32 -11.36
N ASN A 139 -1.44 3.48 -10.82
CA ASN A 139 -0.07 3.80 -10.39
C ASN A 139 0.34 3.09 -9.10
N PHE A 140 -0.65 2.59 -8.35
CA PHE A 140 -0.45 1.89 -7.10
C PHE A 140 -1.18 0.56 -7.10
N ARG A 141 -0.50 -0.48 -6.63
CA ARG A 141 -1.07 -1.77 -6.27
C ARG A 141 -0.30 -2.36 -5.08
N SER A 142 -1.01 -2.93 -4.11
CA SER A 142 -0.38 -3.68 -3.03
C SER A 142 0.35 -4.91 -3.59
N SER A 143 1.55 -5.20 -3.10
CA SER A 143 2.34 -6.34 -3.58
C SER A 143 1.74 -7.69 -3.16
N ARG A 144 1.00 -7.70 -2.05
CA ARG A 144 0.25 -8.85 -1.53
C ARG A 144 -1.20 -8.50 -1.21
N PRO A 145 -2.09 -9.50 -1.08
CA PRO A 145 -3.39 -9.31 -0.45
C PRO A 145 -3.23 -8.80 0.98
N LEU A 146 -4.08 -7.85 1.35
CA LEU A 146 -4.17 -7.23 2.65
C LEU A 146 -5.27 -7.89 3.48
N SER A 147 -5.07 -7.94 4.79
CA SER A 147 -6.01 -8.46 5.76
C SER A 147 -6.72 -7.31 6.46
N ALA A 148 -8.03 -7.46 6.69
CA ALA A 148 -8.81 -6.45 7.39
C ALA A 148 -8.76 -6.66 8.90
N VAL A 149 -8.81 -5.56 9.63
CA VAL A 149 -9.16 -5.55 11.05
C VAL A 149 -10.67 -5.55 11.20
N SER A 150 -11.19 -6.30 12.17
CA SER A 150 -12.63 -6.32 12.47
C SER A 150 -13.13 -4.94 12.89
N ALA A 151 -14.35 -4.59 12.49
CA ALA A 151 -14.95 -3.30 12.83
C ALA A 151 -15.01 -3.07 14.36
N ALA A 152 -15.29 -4.11 15.13
CA ALA A 152 -15.32 -4.06 16.60
C ALA A 152 -13.96 -3.70 17.22
N GLN A 153 -12.87 -4.20 16.65
CA GLN A 153 -11.51 -4.00 17.18
C GLN A 153 -10.79 -2.80 16.56
N LYS A 154 -11.36 -2.16 15.52
CA LYS A 154 -10.73 -1.08 14.75
C LYS A 154 -10.09 -0.01 15.62
N ARG A 155 -10.81 0.53 16.61
CA ARG A 155 -10.30 1.60 17.49
C ARG A 155 -9.09 1.14 18.31
N ARG A 156 -9.13 -0.09 18.84
CA ARG A 156 -8.01 -0.67 19.60
C ARG A 156 -6.78 -0.84 18.70
N ALA A 157 -6.97 -1.44 17.53
CA ALA A 157 -5.89 -1.67 16.58
C ALA A 157 -5.25 -0.35 16.10
N ILE A 158 -6.07 0.68 15.82
CA ILE A 158 -5.58 2.02 15.46
C ILE A 158 -4.73 2.61 16.59
N SER A 159 -5.19 2.52 17.84
CA SER A 159 -4.44 3.02 19.00
C SER A 159 -3.07 2.34 19.13
N GLN A 160 -3.03 1.01 18.99
CA GLN A 160 -1.79 0.23 19.00
C GLN A 160 -0.87 0.64 17.84
N ALA A 161 -1.41 0.80 16.63
CA ALA A 161 -0.64 1.19 15.45
C ALA A 161 -0.06 2.61 15.58
N VAL A 162 -0.81 3.56 16.16
CA VAL A 162 -0.33 4.91 16.45
C VAL A 162 0.83 4.89 17.45
N ALA A 163 0.77 4.02 18.48
CA ALA A 163 1.86 3.87 19.44
C ALA A 163 3.14 3.33 18.78
N VAL A 164 3.00 2.31 17.92
CA VAL A 164 4.13 1.75 17.13
C VAL A 164 4.77 2.82 16.24
N LEU A 165 3.98 3.61 15.53
CA LEU A 165 4.48 4.70 14.69
C LEU A 165 5.17 5.80 15.51
N ALA A 166 4.69 6.11 16.70
CA ALA A 166 5.30 7.11 17.59
C ALA A 166 6.67 6.65 18.09
N GLU A 167 6.80 5.39 18.51
CA GLU A 167 8.09 4.84 18.93
C GLU A 167 9.10 4.82 17.77
N ALA A 168 8.67 4.43 16.58
CA ALA A 168 9.51 4.45 15.39
C ALA A 168 10.01 5.86 15.03
N GLU A 169 9.14 6.87 15.12
CA GLU A 169 9.51 8.28 14.96
C GLU A 169 10.59 8.70 15.98
N THR A 170 10.42 8.34 17.26
CA THR A 170 11.42 8.62 18.29
C THR A 170 12.75 7.91 18.02
N GLN A 171 12.74 6.68 17.51
CA GLN A 171 13.97 5.96 17.11
C GLN A 171 14.70 6.65 15.95
N LEU A 172 13.95 7.18 14.98
CA LEU A 172 14.52 7.94 13.87
C LEU A 172 15.13 9.27 14.34
N LEU A 173 14.46 9.98 15.26
CA LEU A 173 14.99 11.21 15.85
C LEU A 173 16.28 10.95 16.65
N ARG A 174 16.35 9.87 17.43
CA ARG A 174 17.59 9.45 18.10
C ARG A 174 18.70 9.11 17.10
N SER A 175 18.34 8.53 15.95
CA SER A 175 19.30 8.27 14.86
C SER A 175 19.83 9.56 14.22
N ALA A 176 19.00 10.62 14.18
CA ALA A 176 19.42 11.95 13.73
C ALA A 176 20.48 12.54 14.67
N GLU A 177 20.26 12.45 15.98
CA GLU A 177 21.21 12.93 17.00
C GLU A 177 22.57 12.21 16.90
N ALA A 178 22.56 10.91 16.61
CA ALA A 178 23.77 10.11 16.45
C ALA A 178 24.51 10.33 15.11
N SER A 179 23.90 11.00 14.13
CA SER A 179 24.45 11.14 12.76
C SER A 179 24.52 12.60 12.31
N ALA A 180 25.56 13.33 12.74
CA ALA A 180 25.74 14.76 12.43
C ALA A 180 25.62 15.11 10.92
N GLY A 181 26.11 14.24 10.02
CA GLY A 181 26.03 14.48 8.57
C GLY A 181 24.72 14.07 7.88
N ARG A 182 23.75 13.50 8.61
CA ARG A 182 22.45 13.05 8.07
C ARG A 182 21.26 13.43 8.95
N ALA A 183 21.48 14.26 9.97
CA ALA A 183 20.47 14.58 10.97
C ALA A 183 19.18 15.13 10.34
N VAL A 184 19.32 16.01 9.36
CA VAL A 184 18.19 16.61 8.63
C VAL A 184 17.38 15.54 7.91
N GLN A 185 18.01 14.61 7.19
CA GLN A 185 17.30 13.54 6.49
C GLN A 185 16.57 12.62 7.48
N TYR A 186 17.19 12.23 8.59
CA TYR A 186 16.51 11.42 9.61
C TYR A 186 15.32 12.15 10.24
N GLN A 187 15.42 13.46 10.48
CA GLN A 187 14.30 14.27 10.97
C GLN A 187 13.15 14.34 9.94
N GLN A 188 13.47 14.48 8.66
CA GLN A 188 12.46 14.47 7.58
C GLN A 188 11.77 13.11 7.47
N ILE A 189 12.52 12.01 7.53
CA ILE A 189 11.98 10.65 7.55
C ILE A 189 11.07 10.46 8.78
N ALA A 190 11.50 10.92 9.96
CA ALA A 190 10.72 10.86 11.19
C ALA A 190 9.38 11.62 11.06
N ALA A 191 9.42 12.86 10.57
CA ALA A 191 8.21 13.68 10.37
C ALA A 191 7.25 13.06 9.34
N ALA A 192 7.78 12.52 8.23
CA ALA A 192 6.98 11.85 7.21
C ALA A 192 6.33 10.56 7.76
N LEU A 193 7.08 9.76 8.53
CA LEU A 193 6.53 8.57 9.19
C LEU A 193 5.44 8.97 10.20
N GLY A 194 5.72 9.96 11.05
CA GLY A 194 4.81 10.48 12.07
C GLY A 194 3.49 11.03 11.49
N SER A 195 3.50 11.54 10.27
CA SER A 195 2.30 11.99 9.56
C SER A 195 1.30 10.87 9.27
N ASN A 196 1.73 9.60 9.24
CA ASN A 196 0.83 8.45 9.12
C ASN A 196 -0.04 8.24 10.37
N LYS A 197 0.37 8.77 11.54
CA LYS A 197 -0.47 8.77 12.74
C LYS A 197 -1.72 9.63 12.56
N VAL A 198 -1.62 10.73 11.79
CA VAL A 198 -2.77 11.59 11.49
C VAL A 198 -3.77 10.82 10.63
N LEU A 199 -3.27 10.12 9.59
CA LEU A 199 -4.08 9.25 8.77
C LEU A 199 -4.88 8.24 9.62
N LEU A 200 -4.20 7.51 10.51
CA LEU A 200 -4.85 6.50 11.35
C LEU A 200 -5.91 7.07 12.29
N ARG A 201 -5.76 8.32 12.74
CA ARG A 201 -6.77 8.97 13.60
C ARG A 201 -7.99 9.47 12.81
N SER A 202 -7.83 9.70 11.52
CA SER A 202 -8.92 10.13 10.61
C SER A 202 -9.65 8.99 9.92
N SER A 203 -9.15 7.74 10.02
CA SER A 203 -9.63 6.58 9.28
C SER A 203 -10.74 5.80 9.96
#